data_AF-A0A950DNA9-F1
#
_entry.id   AF-A0A950DNA9-F1
#
_cell.length_a   1.000
_cell.length_b   1.000
_cell.length_c   1.000
_cell.angle_alpha   90.00
_cell.angle_beta   90.00
_cell.angle_gamma   90.00
#
_symmetry.space_group_name_H-M   'P 1'
#
loop_
_entity.id
_entity.type
_entity.pdbx_description
1 polymer ?
#
loop_
_entity_poly.entity_id
_entity_poly.type
_entity_poly.pdbx_seq_one_letter_code
_entity_poly.pdbx_strand_id
1 'polypeptide(L)'
;MRIDVVIELIIPDNTAFTVLTALRHLGYAELQAVDRAEHIILTTDENAQPSELVAHLAQAEVVFNPNKHRLSYSVENGATSTEPAELEALVSDKDGDNSRLVRLLTTTFGMSGVRDIERAVGWRLRDTHGPASRERLEWACRELLANRISQRYDIRPRPHAASVRETAAGPTKGGR
;
A
#
# COMPACT_ATOMS: atom_id res chain seq x y z
N MET A 1 2.12 0.14 -17.77
CA MET A 1 2.30 1.08 -16.64
C MET A 1 2.10 0.34 -15.33
N ARG A 2 2.77 0.75 -14.25
CA ARG A 2 2.61 0.17 -12.91
C ARG A 2 2.03 1.22 -11.95
N ILE A 3 0.96 0.86 -11.26
CA ILE A 3 0.27 1.73 -10.29
C ILE A 3 0.32 1.04 -8.94
N ASP A 4 0.90 1.70 -7.93
CA ASP A 4 0.92 1.22 -6.56
C ASP A 4 -0.20 1.89 -5.77
N VAL A 5 -1.22 1.11 -5.42
CA VAL A 5 -2.36 1.57 -4.63
C VAL A 5 -2.16 1.17 -3.18
N VAL A 6 -2.09 2.16 -2.31
CA VAL A 6 -1.85 2.00 -0.87
C VAL A 6 -3.16 2.18 -0.11
N ILE A 7 -3.53 1.16 0.65
CA ILE A 7 -4.75 1.11 1.48
C ILE A 7 -4.34 1.07 2.95
N GLU A 8 -4.61 2.15 3.66
CA GLU A 8 -4.30 2.32 5.09
C GLU A 8 -5.57 2.21 5.93
N LEU A 9 -5.46 1.62 7.13
CA LEU A 9 -6.56 1.66 8.10
C LEU A 9 -6.67 3.05 8.73
N ILE A 10 -7.90 3.58 8.82
CA ILE A 10 -8.20 4.80 9.59
C ILE A 10 -8.67 4.50 11.01
N ILE A 11 -8.88 3.22 11.30
CA ILE A 11 -9.22 2.67 12.62
C ILE A 11 -8.00 1.99 13.23
N PRO A 12 -7.99 1.70 14.55
CA PRO A 12 -6.88 0.97 15.17
C PRO A 12 -6.57 -0.37 14.48
N ASP A 13 -5.29 -0.64 14.23
CA ASP A 13 -4.81 -1.89 13.64
C ASP A 13 -4.20 -2.80 14.71
N ASN A 14 -4.99 -3.77 15.18
CA ASN A 14 -4.56 -4.76 16.16
C ASN A 14 -3.34 -5.60 15.68
N THR A 15 -3.20 -5.80 14.37
CA THR A 15 -2.07 -6.54 13.79
C THR A 15 -0.79 -5.72 13.94
N ALA A 16 -0.85 -4.43 13.60
CA ALA A 16 0.28 -3.52 13.77
C ALA A 16 0.69 -3.40 15.25
N PHE A 17 -0.28 -3.33 16.17
CA PHE A 17 -0.02 -3.32 17.61
C PHE A 17 0.63 -4.63 18.11
N THR A 18 0.17 -5.77 17.60
CA THR A 18 0.75 -7.09 17.94
C THR A 18 2.20 -7.18 17.46
N VAL A 19 2.47 -6.72 16.23
CA VAL A 19 3.82 -6.66 15.66
C VAL A 19 4.72 -5.72 16.46
N LEU A 20 4.24 -4.53 16.83
CA LEU A 20 4.97 -3.60 17.70
C LEU A 20 5.42 -4.29 18.99
N THR A 21 4.49 -4.98 19.65
CA THR A 21 4.77 -5.69 20.90
C THR A 21 5.78 -6.83 20.70
N ALA A 22 5.63 -7.61 19.63
CA ALA A 22 6.53 -8.71 19.31
C ALA A 22 7.95 -8.23 18.98
N LEU A 23 8.11 -7.21 18.13
CA LEU A 23 9.42 -6.66 17.78
C LEU A 23 10.15 -6.06 19.00
N ARG A 24 9.41 -5.41 19.92
CA ARG A 24 9.97 -4.94 21.19
C ARG A 24 10.49 -6.11 22.04
N HIS A 25 9.71 -7.19 22.17
CA HIS A 25 10.16 -8.38 22.89
C HIS A 25 11.35 -9.09 22.23
N LEU A 26 11.51 -8.95 20.91
CA LEU A 26 12.68 -9.44 20.17
C LEU A 26 13.92 -8.53 20.28
N GLY A 27 13.83 -7.42 21.03
CA GLY A 27 14.96 -6.56 21.34
C GLY A 27 14.97 -5.20 20.66
N TYR A 28 13.89 -4.82 19.96
CA TYR A 28 13.76 -3.48 19.36
C TYR A 28 13.18 -2.48 20.37
N ALA A 29 13.98 -2.11 21.37
CA ALA A 29 13.52 -1.34 22.53
C ALA A 29 13.06 0.10 22.19
N GLU A 30 13.69 0.74 21.21
CA GLU A 30 13.39 2.11 20.80
C GLU A 30 12.16 2.25 19.89
N LEU A 31 11.63 1.14 19.35
CA LEU A 31 10.47 1.14 18.47
C LEU A 31 9.25 1.73 19.20
N GLN A 32 8.63 2.78 18.65
CA GLN A 32 7.47 3.47 19.24
C GLN A 32 6.16 3.15 18.53
N ALA A 33 6.20 2.99 17.21
CA ALA A 33 5.01 2.71 16.43
C ALA A 33 5.32 1.79 15.25
N VAL A 34 4.29 1.03 14.85
CA VAL A 34 4.26 0.24 13.63
C VAL A 34 3.01 0.64 12.88
N ASP A 35 3.15 1.02 11.63
CA ASP A 35 2.02 1.16 10.72
C ASP A 35 2.05 0.05 9.69
N ARG A 36 0.85 -0.39 9.30
CA ARG A 36 0.64 -1.38 8.27
C ARG A 36 -0.25 -0.80 7.18
N ALA A 37 0.11 -1.05 5.93
CA ALA A 37 -0.71 -0.75 4.77
C ALA A 37 -0.82 -1.98 3.88
N GLU A 38 -1.95 -2.13 3.20
CA GLU A 38 -2.07 -3.07 2.09
C GLU A 38 -1.67 -2.35 0.80
N HIS A 39 -0.86 -3.02 -0.02
CA HIS A 39 -0.49 -2.57 -1.35
C HIS A 39 -1.14 -3.45 -2.40
N ILE A 40 -1.78 -2.81 -3.36
CA ILE A 40 -2.31 -3.43 -4.57
C ILE A 40 -1.56 -2.81 -5.74
N ILE A 41 -0.67 -3.59 -6.32
CA ILE A 41 0.20 -3.12 -7.39
C ILE A 41 -0.37 -3.63 -8.71
N LEU A 42 -0.91 -2.69 -9.49
CA LEU A 42 -1.54 -2.99 -10.77
C LEU A 42 -0.50 -2.91 -11.88
N THR A 43 -0.43 -3.96 -12.69
CA THR A 43 0.20 -3.89 -14.01
C THR A 43 -0.87 -3.65 -15.05
N THR A 44 -0.79 -2.52 -15.75
CA THR A 44 -1.82 -2.09 -16.70
C THR A 44 -1.26 -1.86 -18.10
N ASP A 45 -2.16 -1.76 -19.06
CA ASP A 45 -1.86 -1.19 -20.38
C ASP A 45 -1.39 0.27 -20.26
N GLU A 46 -0.66 0.77 -21.26
CA GLU A 46 -0.07 2.12 -21.25
C GLU A 46 -1.12 3.24 -21.30
N ASN A 47 -2.27 2.98 -21.93
CA ASN A 47 -3.34 3.97 -22.10
C ASN A 47 -4.32 4.02 -20.92
N ALA A 48 -4.16 3.13 -19.93
CA ALA A 48 -5.06 3.10 -18.77
C ALA A 48 -4.93 4.39 -17.96
N GLN A 49 -6.05 4.94 -17.49
CA GLN A 49 -6.05 6.14 -16.65
C GLN A 49 -5.92 5.73 -15.17
N PRO A 50 -4.83 6.11 -14.46
CA PRO A 50 -4.63 5.69 -13.07
C PRO A 50 -5.75 6.11 -12.13
N SER A 51 -6.23 7.36 -12.26
CA SER A 51 -7.29 7.91 -11.42
C SER A 51 -8.62 7.15 -11.57
N GLU A 52 -8.97 6.73 -12.79
CA GLU A 52 -10.18 5.94 -13.06
C GLU A 52 -10.07 4.54 -12.46
N LEU A 53 -8.95 3.85 -12.68
CA LEU A 53 -8.71 2.52 -12.09
C LEU A 53 -8.76 2.57 -10.56
N VAL A 54 -8.19 3.62 -9.97
CA VAL A 54 -8.22 3.83 -8.53
C VAL A 54 -9.64 4.15 -8.03
N ALA A 55 -10.42 4.92 -8.78
CA ALA A 55 -11.83 5.17 -8.46
C ALA A 55 -12.65 3.88 -8.50
N HIS A 56 -12.39 2.98 -9.46
CA HIS A 56 -13.03 1.66 -9.51
C HIS A 56 -12.62 0.78 -8.32
N LEU A 57 -11.34 0.78 -7.93
CA LEU A 57 -10.89 0.07 -6.71
C LEU A 57 -11.58 0.60 -5.45
N ALA A 58 -11.79 1.92 -5.35
CA ALA A 58 -12.50 2.52 -4.22
C ALA A 58 -13.99 2.13 -4.16
N GLN A 59 -14.57 1.63 -5.25
CA GLN A 59 -15.93 1.07 -5.29
C GLN A 59 -15.96 -0.44 -5.04
N ALA A 60 -14.82 -1.12 -5.17
CA ALA A 60 -14.72 -2.55 -4.92
C ALA A 60 -14.67 -2.84 -3.42
N GLU A 61 -15.83 -3.04 -2.79
CA GLU A 61 -15.94 -3.28 -1.34
C GLU A 61 -15.18 -4.52 -0.84
N VAL A 62 -14.89 -5.45 -1.75
CA VAL A 62 -14.02 -6.61 -1.50
C VAL A 62 -12.57 -6.25 -1.21
N VAL A 63 -12.15 -5.04 -1.58
CA VAL A 63 -10.78 -4.50 -1.47
C VAL A 63 -10.75 -3.27 -0.56
N PHE A 64 -11.74 -2.38 -0.69
CA PHE A 64 -11.75 -1.10 0.00
C PHE A 64 -13.07 -0.86 0.73
N ASN A 65 -12.99 -0.53 2.02
CA ASN A 65 -14.14 -0.10 2.81
C ASN A 65 -13.94 1.36 3.25
N PRO A 66 -14.72 2.33 2.75
CA PRO A 66 -14.54 3.75 3.07
C PRO A 66 -14.70 4.08 4.56
N ASN A 67 -15.39 3.24 5.33
CA ASN A 67 -15.55 3.43 6.78
C ASN A 67 -14.33 2.95 7.58
N LYS A 68 -13.45 2.15 6.97
CA LYS A 68 -12.28 1.57 7.63
C LYS A 68 -10.96 1.98 6.98
N HIS A 69 -10.98 2.38 5.72
CA HIS A 69 -9.78 2.52 4.90
C HIS A 69 -9.63 3.94 4.35
N ARG A 70 -8.38 4.34 4.16
CA ARG A 70 -7.95 5.47 3.32
C ARG A 70 -7.18 4.89 2.14
N LEU A 71 -7.43 5.42 0.95
CA LEU A 71 -6.76 4.99 -0.27
C LEU A 71 -5.95 6.14 -0.86
N SER A 72 -4.73 5.81 -1.28
CA SER A 72 -3.83 6.69 -2.01
C SER A 72 -3.11 5.89 -3.08
N TYR A 73 -2.56 6.54 -4.11
CA TYR A 73 -1.85 5.81 -5.16
C TYR A 73 -0.67 6.61 -5.72
N SER A 74 0.27 5.88 -6.30
CA SER A 74 1.40 6.42 -7.05
C SER A 74 1.57 5.66 -8.37
N VAL A 75 2.23 6.30 -9.33
CA VAL A 75 2.59 5.70 -10.61
C VAL A 75 4.11 5.68 -10.68
N GLU A 76 4.69 4.55 -11.07
CA GLU A 76 6.16 4.32 -11.04
C GLU A 76 6.98 5.39 -11.82
N ASN A 77 6.35 6.11 -12.75
CA ASN A 77 6.96 7.19 -13.54
C ASN A 77 6.54 8.61 -13.11
N GLY A 78 5.83 8.76 -11.99
CA GLY A 78 5.31 10.05 -11.50
C GLY A 78 6.21 10.68 -10.45
N ALA A 79 6.77 11.85 -10.78
CA ALA A 79 7.44 12.84 -9.92
C ALA A 79 8.20 12.33 -8.68
N THR A 80 9.53 12.36 -8.76
CA THR A 80 10.46 12.24 -7.65
C THR A 80 10.19 13.34 -6.60
N SER A 81 9.77 12.96 -5.40
CA SER A 81 9.68 13.87 -4.28
C SER A 81 11.07 14.31 -3.82
N THR A 82 11.19 15.56 -3.36
CA THR A 82 12.40 16.16 -2.80
C THR A 82 12.55 15.98 -1.28
N GLU A 83 11.53 15.42 -0.61
CA GLU A 83 11.59 15.12 0.82
C GLU A 83 12.34 13.79 1.07
N PRO A 84 13.08 13.64 2.19
CA PRO A 84 13.64 12.34 2.56
C PRO A 84 12.51 11.33 2.74
N ALA A 85 12.39 10.40 1.80
CA ALA A 85 11.29 9.45 1.79
C ALA A 85 11.40 8.50 3.00
N GLU A 86 10.35 8.49 3.83
CA GLU A 86 10.15 7.46 4.85
C GLU A 86 10.27 6.08 4.19
N LEU A 87 11.07 5.17 4.75
CA LEU A 87 11.22 3.83 4.21
C LEU A 87 10.10 2.91 4.70
N GLU A 88 9.70 1.99 3.84
CA GLU A 88 8.81 0.88 4.18
C GLU A 88 9.44 -0.45 3.80
N ALA A 89 9.06 -1.50 4.53
CA ALA A 89 9.28 -2.88 4.13
C ALA A 89 8.04 -3.42 3.42
N LEU A 90 8.16 -3.64 2.11
CA LEU A 90 7.10 -4.21 1.30
C LEU A 90 7.24 -5.74 1.26
N VAL A 91 6.34 -6.45 1.94
CA VAL A 91 6.35 -7.92 2.03
C VAL A 91 5.29 -8.51 1.09
N SER A 92 5.69 -9.41 0.21
CA SER A 92 4.80 -10.08 -0.77
C SER A 92 5.03 -11.58 -0.80
N ASP A 93 4.00 -12.32 -1.19
CA ASP A 93 4.11 -13.77 -1.37
C ASP A 93 4.93 -14.09 -2.64
N LYS A 94 5.75 -15.13 -2.58
CA LYS A 94 6.58 -15.58 -3.72
C LYS A 94 5.71 -16.09 -4.88
N ASP A 95 4.68 -16.84 -4.55
CA ASP A 95 3.81 -17.55 -5.51
C ASP A 95 2.35 -17.08 -5.41
N GLY A 96 2.12 -15.78 -5.22
CA GLY A 96 0.79 -15.21 -5.06
C GLY A 96 -0.06 -15.31 -6.34
N ASP A 97 -1.02 -16.24 -6.38
CA ASP A 97 -2.04 -16.30 -7.45
C ASP A 97 -3.17 -15.30 -7.19
N ASN A 98 -3.15 -14.19 -7.92
CA ASN A 98 -4.18 -13.15 -7.88
C ASN A 98 -5.16 -13.22 -9.07
N SER A 99 -5.13 -14.28 -9.88
CA SER A 99 -5.94 -14.41 -11.10
C SER A 99 -7.44 -14.23 -10.86
N ARG A 100 -7.95 -14.72 -9.73
CA ARG A 100 -9.35 -14.56 -9.33
C ARG A 100 -9.72 -13.11 -9.05
N LEU A 101 -8.82 -12.35 -8.41
CA LEU A 101 -9.02 -10.94 -8.13
C LEU A 101 -8.94 -10.12 -9.42
N VAL A 102 -7.96 -10.40 -10.29
CA VAL A 102 -7.87 -9.78 -11.63
C VAL A 102 -9.18 -9.99 -12.39
N ARG A 103 -9.68 -11.24 -12.43
CA ARG A 103 -10.96 -11.55 -13.10
C ARG A 103 -12.11 -10.77 -12.47
N LEU A 104 -12.25 -10.76 -11.15
CA LEU A 104 -13.31 -10.03 -10.48
C LEU A 104 -13.29 -8.53 -10.81
N LEU A 105 -12.12 -7.89 -10.72
CA LEU A 105 -12.00 -6.45 -10.98
C LEU A 105 -12.28 -6.09 -12.44
N THR A 106 -11.77 -6.89 -13.38
CA THR A 106 -11.99 -6.68 -14.82
C THR A 106 -13.46 -6.95 -15.22
N THR A 107 -14.09 -8.01 -14.71
CA THR A 107 -15.44 -8.40 -15.16
C THR A 107 -16.57 -7.69 -14.41
N THR A 108 -16.40 -7.44 -13.11
CA THR A 108 -17.48 -6.93 -12.25
C THR A 108 -17.34 -5.44 -11.98
N PHE A 109 -16.11 -4.95 -11.83
CA PHE A 109 -15.85 -3.55 -11.48
C PHE A 109 -15.38 -2.72 -12.68
N GLY A 110 -15.41 -3.29 -13.90
CA GLY A 110 -15.15 -2.55 -15.14
C GLY A 110 -13.70 -2.08 -15.30
N MET A 111 -12.75 -2.66 -14.56
CA MET A 111 -11.34 -2.28 -14.64
C MET A 111 -10.64 -2.88 -15.87
N SER A 112 -11.10 -2.48 -17.06
CA SER A 112 -10.47 -2.88 -18.33
C SER A 112 -9.03 -2.37 -18.41
N GLY A 113 -8.12 -3.20 -18.92
CA GLY A 113 -6.71 -2.84 -19.08
C GLY A 113 -5.81 -3.18 -17.89
N VAL A 114 -6.36 -3.76 -16.81
CA VAL A 114 -5.56 -4.44 -15.78
C VAL A 114 -5.13 -5.80 -16.30
N ARG A 115 -3.82 -6.03 -16.38
CA ARG A 115 -3.21 -7.27 -16.86
C ARG A 115 -2.81 -8.20 -15.72
N ASP A 116 -2.31 -7.62 -14.63
CA ASP A 116 -1.88 -8.37 -13.46
C ASP A 116 -2.03 -7.54 -12.19
N ILE A 117 -2.11 -8.24 -11.05
CA ILE A 117 -2.20 -7.65 -9.71
C ILE A 117 -1.23 -8.39 -8.80
N GLU A 118 -0.37 -7.62 -8.14
CA GLU A 118 0.40 -8.10 -7.01
C GLU A 118 -0.17 -7.52 -5.72
N ARG A 119 -0.19 -8.33 -4.66
CA ARG A 119 -0.56 -7.90 -3.31
C ARG A 119 0.64 -7.95 -2.40
N ALA A 120 0.78 -6.94 -1.57
CA ALA A 120 1.83 -6.87 -0.59
C ALA A 120 1.35 -6.16 0.68
N VAL A 121 2.10 -6.32 1.77
CA VAL A 121 1.91 -5.59 3.02
C VAL A 121 3.10 -4.67 3.21
N GLY A 122 2.83 -3.38 3.29
CA GLY A 122 3.82 -2.36 3.63
C GLY A 122 3.89 -2.18 5.14
N TRP A 123 5.09 -2.33 5.70
CA TRP A 123 5.37 -2.07 7.11
C TRP A 123 6.25 -0.83 7.26
N ARG A 124 5.81 0.10 8.10
CA ARG A 124 6.61 1.26 8.50
C ARG A 124 6.84 1.18 9.99
N LEU A 125 8.09 1.41 10.38
CA LEU A 125 8.53 1.39 11.76
C LEU A 125 8.98 2.79 12.14
N ARG A 126 8.56 3.27 13.31
CA ARG A 126 9.02 4.55 13.85
C ARG A 126 9.62 4.34 15.22
N ASP A 127 10.84 4.81 15.37
CA ASP A 127 11.60 4.83 16.61
C ASP A 127 11.37 6.15 17.35
N THR A 128 11.96 6.27 18.53
CA THR A 128 11.95 7.50 19.34
C THR A 128 12.52 8.72 18.60
N HIS A 129 13.33 8.52 17.57
CA HIS A 129 14.01 9.57 16.81
C HIS A 129 13.41 9.83 15.42
N GLY A 130 12.32 9.15 15.06
CA GLY A 130 11.67 9.28 13.75
C GLY A 130 11.56 7.94 13.01
N PRO A 131 11.46 7.95 11.67
CA PRO A 131 11.43 6.72 10.88
C PRO A 131 12.61 5.81 11.17
N ALA A 132 12.35 4.50 11.23
CA ALA A 132 13.38 3.49 11.42
C ALA A 132 14.38 3.49 10.25
N SER A 133 15.62 3.10 10.55
CA SER A 133 16.64 2.90 9.51
C SER A 133 16.31 1.70 8.61
N ARG A 134 16.93 1.67 7.42
CA ARG A 134 16.90 0.50 6.53
C ARG A 134 17.32 -0.78 7.26
N GLU A 135 18.41 -0.72 8.01
CA GLU A 135 18.96 -1.88 8.75
C GLU A 135 17.95 -2.45 9.75
N ARG A 136 17.18 -1.58 10.42
CA ARG A 136 16.14 -1.99 11.36
C ARG A 136 14.94 -2.61 10.66
N LEU A 137 14.50 -2.07 9.52
CA LEU A 137 13.46 -2.68 8.70
C LEU A 137 13.89 -4.06 8.19
N GLU A 138 15.11 -4.19 7.68
CA GLU A 138 15.65 -5.47 7.21
C GLU A 138 15.73 -6.50 8.35
N TRP A 139 16.19 -6.08 9.53
CA TRP A 139 16.18 -6.93 10.72
C TRP A 139 14.76 -7.39 11.06
N ALA A 140 13.80 -6.47 11.15
CA ALA A 140 12.42 -6.80 11.48
C ALA A 140 11.79 -7.78 10.46
N CYS A 141 12.12 -7.64 9.17
CA CYS A 141 11.72 -8.59 8.13
C CYS A 141 12.29 -9.99 8.33
N ARG A 142 13.59 -10.10 8.68
CA ARG A 142 14.22 -11.39 8.92
C ARG A 142 13.67 -12.10 10.16
N GLU A 143 13.38 -11.33 11.21
CA GLU A 143 12.95 -11.89 12.50
C GLU A 143 11.44 -12.18 12.58
N LEU A 144 10.59 -11.34 11.96
CA LEU A 144 9.15 -11.42 12.17
C LEU A 144 8.29 -11.08 10.95
N LEU A 145 8.57 -10.00 10.23
CA LEU A 145 7.60 -9.43 9.29
C LEU A 145 7.43 -10.24 8.01
N ALA A 146 8.40 -11.07 7.65
CA ALA A 146 8.37 -11.89 6.44
C ALA A 146 8.71 -13.35 6.74
N ASN A 147 7.84 -14.26 6.30
CA ASN A 147 8.19 -15.67 6.25
C ASN A 147 9.11 -15.94 5.05
N ARG A 148 10.42 -16.08 5.30
CA ARG A 148 11.44 -16.26 4.25
C ARG A 148 11.22 -17.47 3.33
N ILE A 149 10.41 -18.46 3.74
CA ILE A 149 10.09 -19.61 2.90
C ILE A 149 9.13 -19.18 1.78
N SER A 150 7.97 -18.63 2.15
CA SER A 150 6.87 -18.32 1.23
C SER A 150 6.78 -16.87 0.79
N GLN A 151 7.55 -15.97 1.40
CA GLN A 151 7.47 -14.52 1.19
C GLN A 151 8.83 -13.93 0.85
N ARG A 152 8.79 -12.83 0.11
CA ARG A 152 9.92 -11.95 -0.17
C ARG A 152 9.62 -10.57 0.40
N TYR A 153 10.66 -9.78 0.63
CA TYR A 153 10.50 -8.39 1.03
C TYR A 153 11.48 -7.49 0.28
N ASP A 154 11.08 -6.24 0.10
CA ASP A 154 11.92 -5.17 -0.41
C ASP A 154 11.85 -3.96 0.54
N ILE A 155 12.98 -3.28 0.76
CA ILE A 155 13.03 -2.06 1.56
C ILE A 155 13.18 -0.88 0.62
N ARG A 156 12.14 -0.07 0.54
CA ARG A 156 12.00 0.99 -0.46
C ARG A 156 11.47 2.28 0.14
N PRO A 157 11.67 3.43 -0.53
CA PRO A 157 10.92 4.65 -0.27
C PRO A 157 9.41 4.36 -0.28
N ARG A 158 8.69 4.89 0.71
CA ARG A 158 7.23 4.91 0.68
C ARG A 158 6.78 5.64 -0.58
N PRO A 159 5.81 5.11 -1.33
CA PRO A 159 5.30 5.80 -2.50
C PRO A 159 4.67 7.15 -2.11
N HIS A 160 5.08 8.23 -2.78
CA HIS A 160 4.44 9.55 -2.63
C HIS A 160 3.11 9.53 -3.35
N ALA A 161 2.02 9.53 -2.58
CA ALA A 161 0.72 9.18 -3.10
C ALA A 161 -0.19 10.41 -3.25
N ALA A 162 -0.86 10.51 -4.41
CA ALA A 162 -2.01 11.40 -4.58
C ALA A 162 -3.21 10.80 -3.83
N SER A 163 -3.95 11.62 -3.06
CA SER A 163 -5.14 11.16 -2.34
C SER A 163 -6.38 11.23 -3.24
N VAL A 164 -7.24 10.20 -3.21
CA VAL A 164 -8.45 10.15 -4.05
C VAL A 164 -9.48 11.23 -3.68
N ARG A 165 -9.38 11.83 -2.48
CA ARG A 165 -10.32 12.85 -2.02
C ARG A 165 -10.23 14.18 -2.78
N GLU A 166 -9.15 14.45 -3.52
CA GLU A 166 -8.99 15.72 -4.25
C GLU A 166 -9.64 15.73 -5.64
N THR A 167 -9.96 14.59 -6.22
CA THR A 167 -10.52 14.49 -7.59
C THR A 167 -12.05 14.52 -7.67
N ALA A 168 -12.76 14.59 -6.54
CA ALA A 168 -14.24 14.59 -6.51
C ALA A 168 -14.87 16.00 -6.49
N ALA A 169 -14.12 17.07 -6.75
CA ALA A 169 -14.68 18.40 -7.02
C ALA A 169 -15.18 18.46 -8.47
N GLY A 170 -16.41 17.97 -8.70
CA GLY A 170 -17.10 18.16 -9.98
C GLY A 170 -17.30 19.65 -10.31
N PRO A 171 -17.49 20.00 -11.59
CA PRO A 171 -17.65 21.39 -12.00
C PRO A 171 -18.89 21.98 -11.33
N THR A 172 -18.68 23.05 -10.55
CA THR A 172 -19.75 23.94 -10.10
C THR A 172 -20.55 24.38 -11.31
N LYS A 173 -21.81 23.91 -11.40
CA LYS A 173 -22.81 24.48 -12.29
C LYS A 173 -23.00 25.94 -11.89
N GLY A 174 -22.33 26.85 -12.60
CA GLY A 174 -22.65 28.27 -12.60
C GLY A 174 -24.04 28.45 -13.19
N GLY A 175 -24.99 28.80 -12.32
CA GLY A 175 -26.36 29.12 -12.68
C GLY A 175 -26.46 30.37 -13.54
N ARG A 176 -27.60 30.42 -14.24
CA ARG A 176 -28.07 31.48 -15.15
C ARG A 176 -28.04 32.87 -14.57
#